data_AF-A0A524EHA2-F1
#
_entry.id   AF-A0A524EHA2-F1
#
_cell.length_a   1.000
_cell.length_b   1.000
_cell.length_c   1.000
_cell.angle_alpha   90.00
_cell.angle_beta   90.00
_cell.angle_gamma   90.00
#
_symmetry.space_group_name_H-M   'P 1'
#
loop_
_entity.id
_entity.type
_entity.pdbx_description
1 polymer ?
#
loop_
_entity_poly.entity_id
_entity_poly.type
_entity_poly.pdbx_seq_one_letter_code
_entity_poly.pdbx_strand_id
1 'polypeptide(L)'
;MKKIGKPNAFSLEDYAINISMQKKISNYDKTIPQHVRAAIELRNITGREFQKGDTIRLIKSKDSVGAKAIEIAKLQDIDIPKYKELLRSALEQVLDALGITFEEIKGIKKMDSFF
;
A
#
# COMPACT_ATOMS: atom_id res chain seq x y z
N MET A 1 -1.90 -19.40 4.09
CA MET A 1 -0.49 -19.26 3.63
C MET A 1 -0.20 -19.70 2.19
N LYS A 2 -1.18 -20.14 1.36
CA LYS A 2 -0.93 -20.72 0.01
C LYS A 2 -0.74 -19.73 -1.17
N LYS A 3 -0.54 -18.43 -0.91
CA LYS A 3 -0.53 -17.39 -1.97
C LYS A 3 0.87 -17.01 -2.46
N ILE A 4 1.93 -17.27 -1.69
CA ILE A 4 3.27 -16.84 -2.07
C ILE A 4 3.77 -17.73 -3.22
N GLY A 5 4.02 -17.13 -4.39
CA GLY A 5 4.65 -17.79 -5.54
C GLY A 5 3.75 -18.24 -6.70
N LYS A 6 2.44 -17.92 -6.70
CA LYS A 6 1.55 -18.25 -7.84
C LYS A 6 1.13 -17.00 -8.65
N PRO A 7 1.03 -17.07 -9.98
CA PRO A 7 0.37 -16.04 -10.78
C PRO A 7 -1.12 -15.92 -10.35
N ASN A 8 -1.65 -14.70 -10.27
CA ASN A 8 -2.98 -14.38 -9.70
C ASN A 8 -3.21 -14.81 -8.24
N ALA A 9 -2.16 -14.99 -7.44
CA ALA A 9 -2.34 -15.41 -6.06
C ALA A 9 -2.98 -14.35 -5.14
N PHE A 10 -2.85 -13.08 -5.51
CA PHE A 10 -3.25 -11.96 -4.68
C PHE A 10 -4.51 -11.29 -5.23
N SER A 11 -5.52 -11.15 -4.38
CA SER A 11 -6.69 -10.33 -4.65
C SER A 11 -6.41 -8.88 -4.27
N LEU A 12 -7.29 -7.97 -4.72
CA LEU A 12 -7.19 -6.55 -4.37
C LEU A 12 -7.15 -6.32 -2.85
N GLU A 13 -7.85 -7.17 -2.10
CA GLU A 13 -7.89 -7.19 -0.64
C GLU A 13 -6.52 -7.49 0.00
N ASP A 14 -5.68 -8.29 -0.64
CA ASP A 14 -4.33 -8.58 -0.12
C ASP A 14 -3.39 -7.36 -0.22
N TYR A 15 -3.78 -6.35 -1.01
CA TYR A 15 -3.06 -5.07 -1.16
C TYR A 15 -3.68 -3.95 -0.30
N ALA A 16 -4.72 -4.23 0.48
CA ALA A 16 -5.43 -3.21 1.24
C ALA A 16 -4.54 -2.63 2.36
N ILE A 17 -4.31 -1.32 2.29
CA ILE A 17 -3.73 -0.51 3.35
C ILE A 17 -4.88 0.22 4.04
N ASN A 18 -4.98 0.07 5.35
CA ASN A 18 -6.03 0.68 6.17
C ASN A 18 -5.47 1.91 6.87
N ILE A 19 -6.10 3.07 6.68
CA ILE A 19 -5.67 4.33 7.30
C ILE A 19 -6.88 5.01 7.92
N SER A 20 -6.76 5.38 9.19
CA SER A 20 -7.80 6.10 9.91
C SER A 20 -7.76 7.61 9.65
N MET A 21 -8.93 8.19 9.47
CA MET A 21 -9.13 9.61 9.28
C MET A 21 -8.95 10.34 10.60
N GLN A 22 -8.02 11.29 10.63
CA GLN A 22 -7.73 12.07 11.85
C GLN A 22 -8.74 13.21 12.09
N LYS A 23 -9.44 13.63 11.03
CA LYS A 23 -10.49 14.66 11.04
C LYS A 23 -11.46 14.42 9.88
N LYS A 24 -12.57 15.17 9.84
CA LYS A 24 -13.51 15.16 8.71
C LYS A 24 -12.80 15.62 7.43
N ILE A 25 -13.23 15.11 6.27
CA ILE A 25 -12.67 15.48 4.95
C ILE A 25 -12.67 17.00 4.75
N SER A 26 -13.76 17.68 5.12
CA SER A 26 -13.91 19.15 5.01
C SER A 26 -12.85 19.95 5.77
N ASN A 27 -12.20 19.34 6.77
CA ASN A 27 -11.25 20.02 7.64
C ASN A 27 -9.79 19.85 7.16
N TYR A 28 -9.55 19.21 6.01
CA TYR A 28 -8.23 19.14 5.35
C TYR A 28 -8.08 20.29 4.34
N ASP A 29 -7.64 21.44 4.84
CA ASP A 29 -7.57 22.73 4.14
C ASP A 29 -6.14 23.08 3.65
N LYS A 30 -5.11 22.74 4.43
CA LYS A 30 -3.70 23.11 4.13
C LYS A 30 -2.98 22.10 3.26
N THR A 31 -3.05 20.84 3.66
CA THR A 31 -2.41 19.73 2.96
C THR A 31 -3.39 18.58 2.97
N ILE A 32 -3.62 18.01 1.80
CA ILE A 32 -4.54 16.88 1.61
C ILE A 32 -3.69 15.62 1.41
N PRO A 33 -3.55 14.75 2.43
CA PRO A 33 -2.84 13.49 2.30
C PRO A 33 -3.44 12.58 1.24
N GLN A 34 -2.65 11.62 0.76
CA GLN A 34 -3.03 10.65 -0.28
C GLN A 34 -4.32 9.89 0.09
N HIS A 35 -4.42 9.42 1.33
CA HIS A 35 -5.61 8.69 1.82
C HIS A 35 -6.87 9.57 1.88
N VAL A 36 -6.72 10.88 2.13
CA VAL A 36 -7.83 11.82 2.10
C VAL A 36 -8.26 12.11 0.67
N ARG A 37 -7.32 12.23 -0.27
CA ARG A 37 -7.65 12.37 -1.71
C ARG A 37 -8.41 11.15 -2.23
N ALA A 38 -7.97 9.94 -1.88
CA ALA A 38 -8.70 8.71 -2.21
C ALA A 38 -10.10 8.67 -1.58
N ALA A 39 -10.26 9.18 -0.35
CA ALA A 39 -11.57 9.29 0.30
C ALA A 39 -12.49 10.30 -0.40
N ILE A 40 -11.94 11.43 -0.86
CA ILE A 40 -12.68 12.44 -1.65
C ILE A 40 -13.13 11.83 -2.99
N GLU A 41 -12.25 11.12 -3.69
CA GLU A 41 -12.60 10.46 -4.95
C GLU A 41 -13.73 9.44 -4.74
N LEU A 42 -13.60 8.59 -3.71
CA LEU A 42 -14.65 7.63 -3.35
C LEU A 42 -15.97 8.32 -3.00
N ARG A 43 -15.93 9.40 -2.22
CA ARG A 43 -17.10 10.21 -1.87
C ARG A 43 -17.79 10.77 -3.12
N ASN A 44 -17.02 11.30 -4.07
CA ASN A 44 -17.58 11.88 -5.29
C ASN A 44 -18.28 10.84 -6.17
N ILE A 45 -17.83 9.58 -6.14
CA ILE A 45 -18.40 8.49 -6.94
C ILE A 45 -19.59 7.82 -6.22
N THR A 46 -19.50 7.64 -4.89
CA THR A 46 -20.42 6.78 -4.13
C THR A 46 -21.33 7.54 -3.15
N GLY A 47 -21.03 8.80 -2.86
CA GLY A 47 -21.68 9.59 -1.81
C GLY A 47 -21.24 9.22 -0.39
N ARG A 48 -20.24 8.35 -0.20
CA ARG A 48 -19.77 7.94 1.13
C ARG A 48 -19.08 9.09 1.86
N GLU A 49 -19.60 9.44 3.03
CA GLU A 49 -18.99 10.40 3.94
C GLU A 49 -17.96 9.74 4.87
N PHE A 50 -17.00 10.54 5.35
CA PHE A 50 -15.99 10.11 6.31
C PHE A 50 -15.87 11.09 7.48
N GLN A 51 -15.92 10.55 8.68
CA GLN A 51 -15.74 11.25 9.94
C GLN A 51 -14.37 10.94 10.58
N LYS A 52 -14.07 11.66 11.67
CA LYS A 52 -12.88 11.37 12.48
C LYS A 52 -13.02 9.97 13.09
N GLY A 53 -11.99 9.14 12.94
CA GLY A 53 -11.97 7.76 13.40
C GLY A 53 -12.34 6.74 12.34
N ASP A 54 -13.03 7.15 11.26
CA ASP A 54 -13.36 6.25 10.16
C ASP A 54 -12.09 5.76 9.47
N THR A 55 -12.14 4.52 8.98
CA THR A 55 -11.01 3.90 8.28
C THR A 55 -11.30 3.83 6.78
N ILE A 56 -10.39 4.38 5.98
CA ILE A 56 -10.36 4.16 4.54
C ILE A 56 -9.43 2.99 4.21
N ARG A 57 -9.88 2.13 3.31
CA ARG A 57 -9.13 1.00 2.77
C ARG A 57 -8.70 1.36 1.36
N LEU A 58 -7.40 1.37 1.09
CA LEU A 58 -6.87 1.81 -0.20
C LEU A 58 -5.74 0.90 -0.68
N ILE A 59 -5.46 0.96 -1.98
CA ILE A 59 -4.25 0.42 -2.58
C ILE A 59 -3.30 1.55 -2.98
N LYS A 60 -2.00 1.27 -3.08
CA LYS A 60 -1.08 2.09 -3.88
C LYS A 60 -1.42 1.92 -5.35
N SER A 61 -1.75 3.05 -5.97
CA SER A 61 -2.26 3.13 -7.34
C SER A 61 -1.25 3.84 -8.25
N LYS A 62 -1.28 3.51 -9.54
CA LYS A 62 -0.49 4.18 -10.59
C LYS A 62 -1.01 5.57 -10.97
N ASP A 63 -2.18 5.96 -10.44
CA ASP A 63 -2.76 7.27 -10.72
C ASP A 63 -1.96 8.43 -10.10
N SER A 64 -2.35 9.66 -10.45
CA SER A 64 -1.72 10.88 -9.95
C SER A 64 -1.92 11.10 -8.45
N VAL A 65 -2.91 10.44 -7.83
CA VAL A 65 -3.12 10.47 -6.38
C VAL A 65 -2.11 9.55 -5.67
N GLY A 66 -1.65 8.50 -6.35
CA GLY A 66 -0.78 7.46 -5.82
C GLY A 66 -1.50 6.50 -4.89
N ALA A 67 -2.82 6.63 -4.76
CA ALA A 67 -3.67 5.85 -3.87
C ALA A 67 -5.12 5.85 -4.36
N LYS A 68 -5.78 4.70 -4.31
CA LYS A 68 -7.18 4.55 -4.70
C LYS A 68 -7.93 3.68 -3.70
N ALA A 69 -9.16 4.06 -3.36
CA ALA A 69 -9.99 3.30 -2.43
C ALA A 69 -10.37 1.94 -3.02
N ILE A 70 -10.41 0.90 -2.18
CA ILE A 70 -10.59 -0.49 -2.65
C ILE A 70 -11.93 -0.68 -3.37
N GLU A 71 -12.95 0.06 -2.95
CA GLU A 71 -14.32 0.02 -3.47
C GLU A 71 -14.42 0.48 -4.92
N ILE A 72 -13.46 1.29 -5.40
CA ILE A 72 -13.42 1.82 -6.77
C ILE A 72 -12.15 1.40 -7.53
N ALA A 73 -11.26 0.64 -6.90
CA ALA A 73 -10.01 0.18 -7.50
C ALA A 73 -10.16 -1.13 -8.26
N LYS A 74 -9.29 -1.34 -9.24
CA LYS A 74 -9.12 -2.60 -9.97
C LYS A 74 -7.69 -3.12 -9.82
N LEU A 75 -7.47 -4.41 -10.02
CA LEU A 75 -6.12 -5.02 -9.96
C LEU A 75 -5.10 -4.34 -10.90
N GLN A 76 -5.55 -3.85 -12.05
CA GLN A 76 -4.69 -3.14 -13.02
C GLN A 76 -4.16 -1.80 -12.50
N ASP A 77 -4.87 -1.17 -11.54
CA ASP A 77 -4.51 0.11 -10.96
C ASP A 77 -3.31 -0.01 -10.01
N ILE A 78 -3.01 -1.21 -9.52
CA ILE A 78 -1.95 -1.47 -8.53
C ILE A 78 -0.58 -1.05 -9.05
N ASP A 79 0.10 -0.20 -8.28
CA ASP A 79 1.50 0.16 -8.49
C ASP A 79 2.42 -0.87 -7.81
N ILE A 80 2.74 -1.94 -8.56
CA ILE A 80 3.62 -3.02 -8.10
C ILE A 80 5.00 -2.50 -7.65
N PRO A 81 5.69 -1.63 -8.41
CA PRO A 81 6.94 -1.00 -7.95
C PRO A 81 6.84 -0.38 -6.56
N LYS A 82 5.77 0.38 -6.26
CA LYS A 82 5.58 1.01 -4.94
C LYS A 82 5.41 0.00 -3.81
N TYR A 83 4.73 -1.12 -4.05
CA TYR A 83 4.65 -2.20 -3.05
C TYR A 83 5.99 -2.87 -2.81
N LYS A 84 6.80 -3.08 -3.87
CA LYS A 84 8.15 -3.63 -3.72
C LYS A 84 9.06 -2.70 -2.93
N GLU A 85 8.99 -1.39 -3.20
CA GLU A 85 9.69 -0.35 -2.43
C GLU A 85 9.27 -0.39 -0.95
N LEU A 86 7.97 -0.39 -0.67
CA LEU A 86 7.44 -0.46 0.69
C LEU A 86 7.92 -1.70 1.44
N LEU A 87 7.87 -2.87 0.80
CA LEU A 87 8.36 -4.13 1.39
C LEU A 87 9.87 -4.09 1.63
N ARG A 88 10.63 -3.52 0.69
CA ARG A 88 12.08 -3.37 0.84
C ARG A 88 12.39 -2.48 2.04
N SER A 89 11.80 -1.29 2.12
CA SER A 89 12.03 -0.35 3.22
C SER A 89 11.60 -0.89 4.59
N ALA A 90 10.51 -1.67 4.64
CA ALA A 90 10.10 -2.34 5.87
C ALA A 90 11.12 -3.42 6.29
N LEU A 91 11.65 -4.18 5.33
CA LEU A 91 12.66 -5.19 5.61
C LEU A 91 13.99 -4.57 6.00
N GLU A 92 14.46 -3.55 5.27
CA GLU A 92 15.70 -2.81 5.56
C GLU A 92 15.73 -2.36 7.02
N GLN A 93 14.65 -1.75 7.53
CA GLN A 93 14.57 -1.35 8.95
C GLN A 93 14.78 -2.51 9.94
N VAL A 94 14.28 -3.71 9.61
CA VAL A 94 14.46 -4.91 10.44
C VAL A 94 15.89 -5.45 10.33
N LEU A 95 16.45 -5.47 9.11
CA LEU A 95 17.79 -5.97 8.86
C LEU A 95 18.88 -5.05 9.43
N ASP A 96 18.69 -3.74 9.31
CA ASP A 96 19.58 -2.73 9.87
C ASP A 96 19.71 -2.90 11.39
N ALA A 97 18.61 -3.23 12.08
CA ALA A 97 18.61 -3.53 13.51
C ALA A 97 19.43 -4.80 13.86
N LEU A 98 19.64 -5.68 12.89
CA LEU A 98 20.47 -6.89 13.01
C LEU A 98 21.89 -6.70 12.46
N GLY A 99 22.24 -5.50 11.96
CA GLY A 99 23.52 -5.23 11.32
C GLY A 99 23.69 -5.94 9.98
N ILE A 100 22.59 -6.27 9.30
CA ILE A 100 22.57 -6.97 8.02
C ILE A 100 22.07 -6.00 6.95
N THR A 101 22.73 -5.96 5.80
CA THR A 101 22.27 -5.19 4.64
C THR A 101 21.34 -6.02 3.75
N PHE A 102 20.45 -5.35 3.01
CA PHE A 102 19.56 -6.02 2.07
C PHE A 102 20.34 -6.74 0.96
N GLU A 103 21.48 -6.17 0.54
CA GLU A 103 22.40 -6.72 -0.45
C GLU A 103 23.01 -8.06 0.00
N GLU A 104 23.41 -8.17 1.27
CA GLU A 104 23.93 -9.42 1.85
C GLU A 104 22.89 -10.54 1.77
N ILE A 105 21.63 -10.27 2.14
CA ILE A 105 20.56 -11.28 2.03
C ILE A 105 20.33 -11.71 0.58
N LYS A 106 20.34 -10.77 -0.35
CA LYS A 106 20.19 -11.07 -1.78
C LYS A 106 21.37 -11.88 -2.30
N GLY A 107 22.57 -11.67 -1.77
CA GLY A 107 23.79 -12.43 -2.05
C GLY A 107 23.74 -13.85 -1.53
N ILE A 108 23.31 -14.05 -0.27
CA ILE A 108 23.16 -15.37 0.37
C ILE A 108 22.23 -16.27 -0.46
N LYS A 109 21.06 -15.75 -0.87
CA LYS A 109 20.13 -16.52 -1.72
C LYS A 109 20.73 -16.96 -3.06
N LYS A 110 21.63 -16.18 -3.64
CA LYS A 110 22.27 -16.56 -4.90
C LYS A 110 23.20 -17.75 -4.71
N MET A 111 23.98 -17.78 -3.62
CA MET A 111 24.89 -18.89 -3.31
C MET A 111 24.14 -20.18 -2.98
N ASP A 112 23.08 -20.11 -2.19
CA ASP A 112 22.23 -21.28 -1.87
C ASP A 112 21.47 -21.84 -3.10
N SER A 113 21.34 -21.06 -4.18
CA SER A 113 20.72 -21.54 -5.43
C SER A 113 21.69 -22.35 -6.31
N PHE A 114 22.97 -22.43 -5.94
CA PHE A 114 23.99 -23.22 -6.65
C PHE A 114 24.33 -24.55 -5.97
N PHE A 115 23.80 -24.79 -4.76
CA PHE A 115 23.91 -26.05 -4.02
C PHE A 115 22.54 -26.76 -3.97
#